data_AF-A0A839VPU5-F1
#
_entry.id   AF-A0A839VPU5-F1
#
_cell.length_a   1.000
_cell.length_b   1.000
_cell.length_c   1.000
_cell.angle_alpha   90.00
_cell.angle_beta   90.00
_cell.angle_gamma   90.00
#
_symmetry.space_group_name_H-M   'P 1'
#
loop_
_entity.id
_entity.type
_entity.pdbx_description
1 polymer ?
#
loop_
_entity_poly.entity_id
_entity_poly.type
_entity_poly.pdbx_seq_one_letter_code
_entity_poly.pdbx_strand_id
1 'polypeptide(L)'
;MGDFDKFLEIRKEYGRRLPYWLEVYEKTGDMRQDPYFMNWQFTPIENSVWSDIRIAGIPFFPQVPALNYFLDFACPFLKIGIECDGKAWHDSQLDAHRDKRLAEDGWMIFRIEGHECRRVIEAFPEYEESEFEDIYNYFMTTSEGIVSAIRQKYFEDRATEKYSDLIEQTLFNHRSTPETFPMRLLRREQTAPINSGDALEDYLEEIFFRSRKTAA
;
A
#
# COMPACT_ATOMS: atom_id res chain seq x y z
N MET A 1 25.05 -17.90 3.52
CA MET A 1 24.78 -16.46 3.69
C MET A 1 23.93 -16.34 4.94
N GLY A 2 24.37 -15.59 5.96
CA GLY A 2 23.59 -15.48 7.20
C GLY A 2 22.30 -14.67 6.97
N ASP A 3 21.33 -14.78 7.88
CA ASP A 3 20.08 -14.00 7.80
C ASP A 3 20.36 -12.48 7.72
N PHE A 4 21.40 -12.02 8.42
CA PHE A 4 21.83 -10.62 8.38
C PHE A 4 22.26 -10.17 6.97
N ASP A 5 23.05 -10.98 6.26
CA ASP A 5 23.52 -10.65 4.91
C ASP A 5 22.34 -10.57 3.93
N LYS A 6 21.36 -11.47 4.09
CA LYS A 6 20.12 -11.47 3.30
C LYS A 6 19.32 -10.18 3.51
N PHE A 7 19.09 -9.78 4.76
CA PHE A 7 18.37 -8.53 5.04
C PHE A 7 19.10 -7.28 4.55
N LEU A 8 20.43 -7.28 4.64
CA LEU A 8 21.25 -6.20 4.10
C LEU A 8 21.14 -6.12 2.57
N GLU A 9 21.15 -7.27 1.89
CA GLU A 9 20.96 -7.35 0.44
C GLU A 9 19.57 -6.83 0.03
N ILE A 10 18.51 -7.25 0.72
CA ILE A 10 17.15 -6.74 0.48
C ILE A 10 17.11 -5.21 0.60
N ARG A 11 17.69 -4.64 1.66
CA ARG A 11 17.77 -3.17 1.83
C ARG A 11 18.53 -2.49 0.71
N LYS A 12 19.63 -3.07 0.22
CA LYS A 12 20.38 -2.53 -0.91
C LYS A 12 19.54 -2.53 -2.18
N GLU A 13 18.85 -3.63 -2.48
CA GLU A 13 18.04 -3.76 -3.69
C GLU A 13 16.85 -2.80 -3.70
N TYR A 14 16.17 -2.62 -2.57
CA TYR A 14 15.13 -1.60 -2.41
C TYR A 14 15.71 -0.18 -2.45
N GLY A 15 16.84 0.09 -1.79
CA GLY A 15 17.49 1.40 -1.81
C GLY A 15 17.89 1.84 -3.23
N ARG A 16 18.20 0.90 -4.12
CA ARG A 16 18.47 1.16 -5.54
C ARG A 16 17.23 1.49 -6.36
N ARG A 17 16.09 0.86 -6.05
CA ARG A 17 14.88 0.88 -6.90
C ARG A 17 13.82 1.86 -6.43
N LEU A 18 13.58 1.91 -5.13
CA LEU A 18 12.46 2.64 -4.56
C LEU A 18 12.47 4.14 -4.89
N PRO A 19 13.61 4.86 -4.91
CA PRO A 19 13.62 6.26 -5.31
C PRO A 19 13.07 6.48 -6.73
N TYR A 20 13.47 5.64 -7.68
CA TYR A 20 12.98 5.71 -9.05
C TYR A 20 11.50 5.31 -9.15
N TRP A 21 11.08 4.27 -8.44
CA TRP A 21 9.68 3.85 -8.40
C TRP A 21 8.77 4.97 -7.89
N LEU A 22 9.13 5.60 -6.77
CA LEU A 22 8.38 6.71 -6.19
C LEU A 22 8.36 7.91 -7.14
N GLU A 23 9.46 8.24 -7.81
CA GLU A 23 9.49 9.31 -8.80
C GLU A 23 8.55 9.05 -9.99
N VAL A 24 8.52 7.81 -10.50
CA VAL A 24 7.57 7.43 -11.56
C VAL A 24 6.14 7.55 -11.07
N TYR A 25 5.84 7.01 -9.89
CA TYR A 25 4.52 7.09 -9.28
C TYR A 25 4.06 8.54 -9.08
N GLU A 26 4.91 9.42 -8.57
CA GLU A 26 4.60 10.85 -8.41
C GLU A 26 4.24 11.53 -9.73
N LYS A 27 4.88 11.13 -10.83
CA LYS A 27 4.68 11.73 -12.16
C LYS A 27 3.47 11.16 -12.90
N THR A 28 3.19 9.86 -12.75
CA THR A 28 2.23 9.14 -13.60
C THR A 28 1.05 8.54 -12.84
N GLY A 29 1.18 8.36 -11.53
CA GLY A 29 0.28 7.56 -10.72
C GLY A 29 0.46 6.05 -10.88
N ASP A 30 1.42 5.60 -11.70
CA ASP A 30 1.64 4.18 -11.97
C ASP A 30 2.47 3.52 -10.87
N MET A 31 1.88 2.50 -10.24
CA MET A 31 2.52 1.71 -9.18
C MET A 31 3.07 0.37 -9.70
N ARG A 32 2.89 0.04 -10.99
CA ARG A 32 3.29 -1.26 -11.54
C ARG A 32 4.81 -1.37 -11.59
N GLN A 33 5.34 -2.33 -10.87
CA GLN A 33 6.75 -2.71 -10.90
C GLN A 33 6.84 -4.24 -10.88
N ASP A 34 7.95 -4.79 -11.35
CA ASP A 34 8.21 -6.23 -11.25
C ASP A 34 8.55 -6.58 -9.79
N PRO A 35 7.71 -7.36 -9.08
CA PRO A 35 8.01 -7.75 -7.71
C PRO A 35 9.06 -8.85 -7.63
N TYR A 36 9.46 -9.50 -8.73
CA TYR A 36 10.41 -10.62 -8.74
C TYR A 36 11.85 -10.19 -9.06
N PHE A 37 12.20 -8.94 -8.71
CA PHE A 37 13.58 -8.44 -8.84
C PHE A 37 14.58 -9.14 -7.90
N MET A 38 14.10 -9.98 -6.98
CA MET A 38 14.86 -10.93 -6.17
C MET A 38 14.14 -12.29 -6.17
N ASN A 39 14.89 -13.35 -5.83
CA ASN A 39 14.31 -14.67 -5.61
C ASN A 39 13.80 -14.80 -4.17
N TRP A 40 12.51 -14.50 -3.96
CA TRP A 40 11.88 -14.53 -2.65
C TRP A 40 11.70 -15.96 -2.13
N GLN A 41 11.82 -16.11 -0.82
CA GLN A 41 11.59 -17.35 -0.10
C GLN A 41 10.56 -17.05 0.99
N PHE A 42 9.37 -17.64 0.84
CA PHE A 42 8.24 -17.41 1.73
C PHE A 42 8.03 -18.57 2.68
N THR A 43 7.56 -18.26 3.89
CA THR A 43 6.93 -19.27 4.74
C THR A 43 5.64 -19.78 4.07
N PRO A 44 5.09 -20.95 4.47
CA PRO A 44 3.86 -21.43 3.84
C PRO A 44 2.65 -20.49 4.01
N ILE A 45 2.58 -19.72 5.10
CA ILE A 45 1.50 -18.73 5.29
C ILE A 45 1.72 -17.49 4.41
N GLU A 46 2.95 -17.00 4.31
CA GLU A 46 3.30 -15.90 3.40
C GLU A 46 3.06 -16.29 1.94
N ASN A 47 3.32 -17.55 1.55
CA ASN A 47 3.09 -18.01 0.19
C ASN A 47 1.60 -17.98 -0.18
N SER A 48 0.72 -18.34 0.75
CA SER A 48 -0.74 -18.22 0.55
C SER A 48 -1.15 -16.77 0.37
N VAL A 49 -0.75 -15.89 1.29
CA VAL A 49 -1.05 -14.45 1.19
C VAL A 49 -0.47 -13.82 -0.07
N TRP A 50 0.73 -14.23 -0.48
CA TRP A 50 1.34 -13.77 -1.73
C TRP A 50 0.52 -14.17 -2.95
N SER A 51 0.01 -15.42 -2.97
CA SER A 51 -0.88 -15.87 -4.04
C SER A 51 -2.14 -15.00 -4.12
N ASP A 52 -2.77 -14.70 -2.98
CA ASP A 52 -3.96 -13.85 -2.93
C ASP A 52 -3.67 -12.42 -3.41
N ILE A 53 -2.52 -11.86 -3.02
CA ILE A 53 -2.04 -10.56 -3.52
C ILE A 53 -1.88 -10.59 -5.05
N ARG A 54 -1.34 -11.67 -5.61
CA ARG A 54 -1.16 -11.81 -7.06
C ARG A 54 -2.50 -11.94 -7.79
N ILE A 55 -3.44 -12.69 -7.21
CA ILE A 55 -4.81 -12.83 -7.73
C ILE A 55 -5.55 -11.49 -7.71
N ALA A 56 -5.43 -10.73 -6.62
CA ALA A 56 -6.03 -9.41 -6.48
C ALA A 56 -5.42 -8.36 -7.41
N GLY A 57 -4.21 -8.57 -7.91
CA GLY A 57 -3.56 -7.67 -8.86
C GLY A 57 -3.09 -6.33 -8.24
N ILE A 58 -2.89 -6.29 -6.93
CA ILE A 58 -2.43 -5.08 -6.23
C ILE A 58 -0.90 -4.97 -6.20
N PRO A 59 -0.33 -3.75 -6.22
CA PRO A 59 1.12 -3.51 -6.32
C PRO A 59 1.82 -3.66 -4.96
N PHE A 60 1.72 -4.84 -4.35
CA PHE A 60 2.45 -5.19 -3.15
C PHE A 60 3.77 -5.88 -3.49
N PHE A 61 4.78 -5.64 -2.67
CA PHE A 61 6.14 -6.15 -2.83
C PHE A 61 6.58 -6.88 -1.56
N PRO A 62 7.41 -7.93 -1.65
CA PRO A 62 7.77 -8.72 -0.48
C PRO A 62 8.93 -8.10 0.33
N GLN A 63 8.92 -8.30 1.65
CA GLN A 63 10.01 -7.93 2.55
C GLN A 63 10.43 -6.46 2.40
N VAL A 64 9.44 -5.55 2.37
CA VAL A 64 9.69 -4.12 2.17
C VAL A 64 10.33 -3.52 3.43
N PRO A 65 11.50 -2.86 3.33
CA PRO A 65 12.11 -2.21 4.47
C PRO A 65 11.32 -0.97 4.87
N ALA A 66 10.89 -0.91 6.13
CA ALA A 66 10.22 0.23 6.74
C ALA A 66 10.94 0.56 8.06
N LEU A 67 11.57 1.74 8.15
CA LEU A 67 12.49 2.09 9.24
C LEU A 67 13.55 0.97 9.44
N ASN A 68 13.66 0.45 10.66
CA ASN A 68 14.53 -0.66 11.03
C ASN A 68 13.84 -2.04 10.96
N TYR A 69 12.66 -2.13 10.34
CA TYR A 69 11.86 -3.34 10.21
C TYR A 69 11.73 -3.77 8.74
N PHE A 70 11.15 -4.96 8.53
CA PHE A 70 10.69 -5.45 7.24
C PHE A 70 9.22 -5.84 7.36
N LEU A 71 8.42 -5.39 6.41
CA LEU A 71 7.01 -5.78 6.27
C LEU A 71 6.95 -6.97 5.31
N ASP A 72 6.20 -8.02 5.64
CA ASP A 72 6.16 -9.24 4.82
C ASP A 72 5.74 -8.93 3.39
N PHE A 73 4.70 -8.11 3.24
CA PHE A 73 4.30 -7.52 1.97
C PHE A 73 3.90 -6.06 2.16
N ALA A 74 4.23 -5.19 1.20
CA ALA A 74 3.76 -3.81 1.27
C ALA A 74 3.65 -3.12 -0.09
N CYS A 75 2.73 -2.17 -0.19
CA CYS A 75 2.70 -1.14 -1.21
C CYS A 75 3.41 0.12 -0.68
N PRO A 76 4.69 0.37 -1.03
CA PRO A 76 5.43 1.51 -0.51
C PRO A 76 4.95 2.86 -1.06
N PHE A 77 4.22 2.87 -2.19
CA PHE A 77 3.63 4.07 -2.78
C PHE A 77 2.55 4.69 -1.90
N LEU A 78 1.73 3.86 -1.27
CA LEU A 78 0.65 4.27 -0.37
C LEU A 78 0.99 4.08 1.11
N LYS A 79 2.17 3.52 1.40
CA LYS A 79 2.61 3.04 2.72
C LYS A 79 1.58 2.11 3.39
N ILE A 80 1.10 1.12 2.64
CA ILE A 80 0.22 0.07 3.17
C ILE A 80 1.00 -1.23 3.28
N GLY A 81 1.02 -1.85 4.46
CA GLY A 81 1.70 -3.11 4.74
C GLY A 81 0.75 -4.22 5.16
N ILE A 82 1.16 -5.46 4.89
CA ILE A 82 0.56 -6.69 5.40
C ILE A 82 1.63 -7.48 6.15
N GLU A 83 1.31 -7.94 7.36
CA GLU A 83 2.13 -8.85 8.15
C GLU A 83 1.40 -10.18 8.38
N CYS A 84 2.07 -11.29 8.13
CA CYS A 84 1.54 -12.63 8.37
C CYS A 84 1.96 -13.08 9.77
N ASP A 85 1.00 -13.20 10.68
CA ASP A 85 1.29 -13.52 12.07
C ASP A 85 1.23 -15.03 12.35
N GLY A 86 2.39 -15.60 12.67
CA GLY A 86 2.53 -16.99 13.08
C GLY A 86 2.25 -17.32 14.55
N LYS A 87 1.42 -16.59 15.33
CA LYS A 87 0.96 -16.90 16.72
C LYS A 87 2.03 -17.23 17.79
N ALA A 88 3.31 -17.33 17.46
CA ALA A 88 4.29 -17.98 18.33
C ALA A 88 5.06 -17.01 19.25
N TRP A 89 5.14 -15.71 18.95
CA TRP A 89 5.99 -14.79 19.71
C TRP A 89 5.49 -13.34 19.66
N HIS A 90 4.48 -13.00 20.46
CA HIS A 90 4.08 -11.61 20.67
C HIS A 90 4.49 -11.14 22.07
N ASP A 91 5.50 -10.26 22.11
CA ASP A 91 5.71 -9.36 23.24
C ASP A 91 4.92 -8.09 22.94
N SER A 92 3.72 -8.01 23.53
CA SER A 92 2.74 -6.97 23.25
C SER A 92 3.26 -5.54 23.45
N GLN A 93 4.29 -5.33 24.26
CA GLN A 93 4.89 -4.01 24.46
C GLN A 93 5.85 -3.61 23.33
N LEU A 94 6.66 -4.55 22.84
CA LEU A 94 7.57 -4.31 21.72
C LEU A 94 6.79 -4.07 20.42
N ASP A 95 5.69 -4.79 20.25
CA ASP A 95 4.80 -4.63 19.09
C ASP A 95 4.10 -3.26 19.11
N ALA A 96 3.60 -2.80 20.27
CA ALA A 96 2.99 -1.48 20.38
C ALA A 96 3.96 -0.33 20.03
N HIS A 97 5.23 -0.44 20.43
CA HIS A 97 6.23 0.58 20.08
C HIS A 97 6.58 0.55 18.59
N ARG A 98 6.72 -0.64 18.01
CA ARG A 98 6.94 -0.83 16.57
C ARG A 98 5.81 -0.24 15.76
N ASP A 99 4.58 -0.61 16.08
CA ASP A 99 3.37 -0.17 15.37
C ASP A 99 3.19 1.33 15.46
N LYS A 100 3.44 1.92 16.64
CA LYS A 100 3.44 3.38 16.80
C LYS A 100 4.46 4.06 15.88
N ARG A 101 5.69 3.54 15.81
CA ARG A 101 6.74 4.13 14.94
C ARG A 101 6.42 4.00 13.46
N LEU A 102 5.86 2.87 13.04
CA LEU A 102 5.39 2.67 11.67
C LEU A 102 4.26 3.66 11.34
N ALA A 103 3.29 3.81 12.25
CA ALA A 103 2.21 4.79 12.10
C ALA A 103 2.71 6.24 12.03
N GLU A 104 3.69 6.61 12.86
CA GLU A 104 4.32 7.95 12.82
C GLU A 104 5.08 8.20 11.51
N ASP A 105 5.63 7.16 10.88
CA ASP A 105 6.20 7.24 9.51
C ASP A 105 5.11 7.22 8.41
N GLY A 106 3.83 7.10 8.79
CA GLY A 106 2.70 7.12 7.86
C GLY A 106 2.35 5.75 7.26
N TRP A 107 2.83 4.65 7.86
CA TRP A 107 2.44 3.30 7.46
C TRP A 107 1.11 2.90 8.09
N MET A 108 0.27 2.29 7.27
CA MET A 108 -0.92 1.55 7.68
C MET A 108 -0.60 0.06 7.57
N ILE A 109 -0.67 -0.67 8.69
CA ILE A 109 -0.33 -2.09 8.73
C ILE A 109 -1.56 -2.93 9.01
N PHE A 110 -1.81 -3.93 8.16
CA PHE A 110 -2.81 -4.97 8.38
C PHE A 110 -2.11 -6.28 8.77
N ARG A 111 -2.56 -6.92 9.84
CA ARG A 111 -2.06 -8.20 10.31
C ARG A 111 -3.08 -9.28 9.95
N ILE A 112 -2.61 -10.35 9.32
CA ILE A 112 -3.41 -11.54 9.00
C ILE A 112 -2.91 -12.67 9.90
N GLU A 113 -3.79 -13.24 10.71
CA GLU A 113 -3.39 -14.35 11.56
C GLU A 113 -3.07 -15.58 10.70
N GLY A 114 -2.12 -16.40 11.15
CA GLY A 114 -1.63 -17.55 10.37
C GLY A 114 -2.71 -18.59 10.07
N HIS A 115 -3.79 -18.61 10.87
CA HIS A 115 -4.94 -19.48 10.63
C HIS A 115 -5.87 -18.94 9.52
N GLU A 116 -5.91 -17.62 9.32
CA GLU A 116 -6.66 -16.95 8.25
C GLU A 116 -5.90 -17.02 6.92
N CYS A 117 -4.55 -16.98 6.98
CA CYS A 117 -3.67 -17.12 5.82
C CYS A 117 -3.88 -18.41 5.02
N ARG A 118 -4.39 -19.48 5.66
CA ARG A 118 -4.61 -20.79 5.02
C ARG A 118 -6.08 -21.16 4.91
N ARG A 119 -6.98 -20.32 5.42
CA ARG A 119 -8.41 -20.64 5.40
C ARG A 119 -8.92 -20.48 3.98
N VAL A 120 -9.46 -21.58 3.45
CA VAL A 120 -10.24 -21.57 2.20
C VAL A 120 -11.69 -21.80 2.59
N ILE A 121 -12.56 -20.90 2.16
CA ILE A 121 -14.01 -21.06 2.27
C ILE A 121 -14.51 -21.64 0.95
N GLU A 122 -15.52 -22.51 1.00
CA GLU A 122 -16.10 -23.06 -0.22
C GLU A 122 -16.65 -21.93 -1.10
N ALA A 123 -16.43 -22.02 -2.41
CA ALA A 123 -16.93 -21.02 -3.34
C ALA A 123 -18.46 -20.99 -3.28
N PHE A 124 -19.02 -19.90 -2.74
CA PHE A 124 -20.47 -19.70 -2.72
C PHE A 124 -20.93 -19.24 -4.11
N PRO A 125 -22.02 -19.83 -4.66
CA PRO A 125 -22.47 -19.55 -6.01
C PRO A 125 -22.84 -18.07 -6.18
N GLU A 126 -22.31 -17.44 -7.23
CA GLU A 126 -22.54 -16.02 -7.57
C GLU A 126 -24.03 -15.68 -7.83
N TYR A 127 -24.87 -16.70 -8.02
CA TYR A 127 -26.28 -16.59 -8.44
C TYR A 127 -27.31 -16.96 -7.35
N GLU A 128 -26.88 -17.47 -6.20
CA GLU A 128 -27.78 -17.59 -5.04
C GLU A 128 -27.49 -16.44 -4.08
N GLU A 129 -28.49 -16.00 -3.32
CA GLU A 129 -28.29 -15.07 -2.21
C GLU A 129 -27.30 -15.72 -1.23
N SER A 130 -26.00 -15.46 -1.40
CA SER A 130 -24.99 -15.95 -0.49
C SER A 130 -25.38 -15.48 0.90
N GLU A 131 -25.40 -16.40 1.87
CA GLU A 131 -25.80 -16.04 3.21
C GLU A 131 -24.84 -14.94 3.71
N PHE A 132 -25.38 -13.93 4.39
CA PHE A 132 -24.56 -12.83 4.93
C PHE A 132 -23.37 -13.37 5.74
N GLU A 133 -23.57 -14.51 6.40
CA GLU A 133 -22.55 -15.26 7.14
C GLU A 133 -21.39 -15.73 6.27
N ASP A 134 -21.62 -16.21 5.05
CA ASP A 134 -20.55 -16.66 4.14
C ASP A 134 -19.68 -15.49 3.70
N ILE A 135 -20.32 -14.38 3.33
CA ILE A 135 -19.63 -13.15 2.92
C ILE A 135 -18.86 -12.55 4.11
N TYR A 136 -19.48 -12.55 5.30
CA TYR A 136 -18.84 -12.13 6.53
C TYR A 136 -17.59 -12.96 6.81
N ASN A 137 -17.71 -14.29 6.77
CA ASN A 137 -16.59 -15.20 7.03
C ASN A 137 -15.49 -15.06 5.98
N TYR A 138 -15.83 -14.84 4.71
CA TYR A 138 -14.85 -14.53 3.67
C TYR A 138 -14.02 -13.32 4.03
N PHE A 139 -14.65 -12.17 4.27
CA PHE A 139 -13.93 -10.94 4.55
C PHE A 139 -13.18 -10.99 5.88
N MET A 140 -13.79 -11.55 6.92
CA MET A 140 -13.28 -11.46 8.29
C MET A 140 -12.29 -12.54 8.67
N THR A 141 -12.19 -13.65 7.92
CA THR A 141 -11.44 -14.82 8.39
C THR A 141 -10.53 -15.47 7.34
N THR A 142 -10.43 -14.88 6.15
CA THR A 142 -9.55 -15.38 5.07
C THR A 142 -8.58 -14.29 4.61
N SER A 143 -7.35 -14.67 4.24
CA SER A 143 -6.40 -13.74 3.64
C SER A 143 -6.93 -13.12 2.35
N GLU A 144 -7.62 -13.90 1.53
CA GLU A 144 -8.21 -13.44 0.27
C GLU A 144 -9.23 -12.31 0.50
N GLY A 145 -10.15 -12.48 1.46
CA GLY A 145 -11.14 -11.47 1.81
C GLY A 145 -10.52 -10.19 2.39
N ILE A 146 -9.50 -10.31 3.24
CA ILE A 146 -8.77 -9.16 3.78
C ILE A 146 -8.03 -8.42 2.66
N VAL A 147 -7.34 -9.13 1.77
CA VAL A 147 -6.67 -8.56 0.60
C VAL A 147 -7.68 -7.90 -0.35
N SER A 148 -8.85 -8.50 -0.53
CA SER A 148 -9.96 -7.95 -1.32
C SER A 148 -10.49 -6.65 -0.71
N ALA A 149 -10.65 -6.58 0.62
CA ALA A 149 -11.02 -5.35 1.32
C ALA A 149 -9.98 -4.23 1.11
N ILE A 150 -8.68 -4.55 1.22
CA ILE A 150 -7.59 -3.61 0.97
C ILE A 150 -7.65 -3.08 -0.48
N ARG A 151 -7.81 -4.00 -1.45
CA ARG A 151 -7.94 -3.65 -2.87
C ARG A 151 -9.10 -2.67 -3.09
N GLN A 152 -10.31 -3.05 -2.66
CA GLN A 152 -11.52 -2.27 -2.89
C GLN A 152 -11.45 -0.89 -2.22
N LYS A 153 -10.88 -0.80 -1.00
CA LYS A 153 -10.79 0.48 -0.28
C LYS A 153 -9.73 1.42 -0.85
N TYR A 154 -8.57 0.91 -1.26
CA TYR A 154 -7.40 1.74 -1.51
C TYR A 154 -6.94 1.81 -2.97
N PHE A 155 -7.32 0.83 -3.80
CA PHE A 155 -6.82 0.69 -5.17
C PHE A 155 -7.91 0.81 -6.24
N GLU A 156 -9.19 0.80 -5.88
CA GLU A 156 -10.29 1.00 -6.82
C GLU A 156 -10.79 2.45 -6.80
N ASP A 157 -11.03 3.02 -8.00
CA ASP A 157 -11.47 4.41 -8.17
C ASP A 157 -12.94 4.63 -7.77
N ARG A 158 -13.75 3.57 -7.75
CA ARG A 158 -15.16 3.63 -7.36
C ARG A 158 -15.33 2.96 -6.01
N ALA A 159 -15.85 3.72 -5.03
CA ALA A 159 -16.32 3.12 -3.79
C ALA A 159 -17.47 2.16 -4.11
N THR A 160 -17.27 0.89 -3.84
CA THR A 160 -18.34 -0.11 -3.89
C THR A 160 -19.28 0.13 -2.70
N GLU A 161 -20.56 0.43 -2.96
CA GLU A 161 -21.57 0.52 -1.88
C GLU A 161 -21.83 -0.87 -1.27
N LYS A 162 -21.77 -1.90 -2.11
CA LYS A 162 -21.94 -3.32 -1.74
C LYS A 162 -20.86 -3.73 -0.73
N TYR A 163 -21.29 -4.14 0.46
CA TYR A 163 -20.44 -4.58 1.58
C TYR A 163 -19.49 -3.51 2.15
N SER A 164 -19.73 -2.22 1.89
CA SER A 164 -18.89 -1.12 2.40
C SER A 164 -18.65 -1.20 3.92
N ASP A 165 -19.71 -1.39 4.72
CA ASP A 165 -19.62 -1.55 6.17
C ASP A 165 -18.73 -2.74 6.57
N LEU A 166 -18.85 -3.87 5.85
CA LEU A 166 -18.08 -5.08 6.13
C LEU A 166 -16.61 -4.91 5.75
N ILE A 167 -16.32 -4.23 4.63
CA ILE A 167 -14.96 -3.86 4.23
C ILE A 167 -14.32 -2.99 5.31
N GLU A 168 -15.02 -1.97 5.81
CA GLU A 168 -14.50 -1.10 6.86
C GLU A 168 -14.27 -1.85 8.18
N GLN A 169 -15.21 -2.71 8.58
CA GLN A 169 -15.05 -3.57 9.75
C GLN A 169 -13.86 -4.53 9.59
N THR A 170 -13.68 -5.11 8.41
CA THR A 170 -12.55 -6.01 8.12
C THR A 170 -11.23 -5.30 8.31
N LEU A 171 -11.08 -4.12 7.68
CA LEU A 171 -9.86 -3.32 7.80
C LEU A 171 -9.64 -2.83 9.24
N PHE A 172 -10.71 -2.48 9.96
CA PHE A 172 -10.63 -2.08 11.36
C PHE A 172 -10.13 -3.21 12.26
N ASN A 173 -10.65 -4.43 12.08
CA ASN A 173 -10.30 -5.57 12.94
C ASN A 173 -8.91 -6.13 12.66
N HIS A 174 -8.41 -5.97 11.43
CA HIS A 174 -7.09 -6.47 11.03
C HIS A 174 -5.99 -5.42 11.12
N ARG A 175 -6.26 -4.15 11.49
CA ARG A 175 -5.20 -3.14 11.58
C ARG A 175 -4.32 -3.35 12.83
N SER A 176 -3.01 -3.27 12.66
CA SER A 176 -2.02 -3.25 13.75
C SER A 176 -1.70 -1.81 14.20
N THR A 177 -1.71 -0.86 13.27
CA THR A 177 -1.47 0.56 13.57
C THR A 177 -2.73 1.27 14.08
N PRO A 178 -2.60 2.30 14.95
CA PRO A 178 -3.69 3.24 15.26
C PRO A 178 -4.24 3.90 13.99
N GLU A 179 -5.35 4.64 14.06
CA GLU A 179 -5.98 5.28 12.88
C GLU A 179 -4.98 6.14 12.08
N THR A 180 -4.47 5.54 11.01
CA THR A 180 -3.61 6.14 10.00
C THR A 180 -4.39 6.19 8.68
N PHE A 181 -4.24 7.26 7.91
CA PHE A 181 -4.78 7.35 6.55
C PHE A 181 -3.67 7.04 5.54
N PRO A 182 -3.97 6.39 4.40
CA PRO A 182 -2.93 6.09 3.42
C PRO A 182 -2.34 7.40 2.91
N MET A 183 -1.01 7.47 2.84
CA MET A 183 -0.31 8.62 2.29
C MET A 183 -0.49 8.59 0.76
N ARG A 184 -1.61 9.13 0.27
CA ARG A 184 -1.71 9.51 -1.14
C ARG A 184 -0.83 10.73 -1.32
N LEU A 185 0.35 10.56 -1.93
CA LEU A 185 1.09 11.70 -2.46
C LEU A 185 0.13 12.42 -3.40
N LEU A 186 -0.26 13.65 -3.03
CA LEU A 186 -1.07 14.49 -3.89
C LEU A 186 -0.35 14.53 -5.24
N ARG A 187 -1.05 14.23 -6.34
CA ARG A 187 -0.53 14.58 -7.66
C ARG A 187 -0.11 16.04 -7.53
N ARG A 188 1.16 16.35 -7.77
CA ARG A 188 1.44 17.67 -8.31
C ARG A 188 0.61 17.67 -9.58
N GLU A 189 -0.48 18.43 -9.60
CA GLU A 189 -1.10 18.75 -10.87
C GLU A 189 0.07 19.12 -11.77
N GLN A 190 0.20 18.42 -12.90
CA GLN A 190 0.89 19.05 -14.00
C GLN A 190 0.05 20.29 -14.24
N THR A 191 0.46 21.42 -13.65
CA THR A 191 0.10 22.72 -14.21
C THR A 191 0.36 22.53 -15.69
N ALA A 192 -0.71 22.60 -16.49
CA ALA A 192 -0.67 22.37 -17.92
C ALA A 192 0.63 23.01 -18.45
N PRO A 193 1.40 22.32 -19.33
CA PRO A 193 2.68 22.83 -19.78
C PRO A 193 2.46 24.28 -20.16
N ILE A 194 3.14 25.20 -19.45
CA ILE A 194 3.00 26.63 -19.71
C ILE A 194 3.27 26.77 -21.19
N ASN A 195 2.24 27.15 -21.95
CA ASN A 195 2.41 27.35 -23.37
C ASN A 195 3.49 28.42 -23.48
N SER A 196 4.54 28.18 -24.26
CA SER A 196 5.67 29.11 -24.35
C SER A 196 5.24 30.51 -24.79
N GLY A 197 4.03 30.65 -25.36
CA GLY A 197 3.35 31.94 -25.57
C GLY A 197 2.92 32.64 -24.28
N ASP A 198 2.20 31.94 -23.39
CA ASP A 198 1.64 32.49 -22.14
C ASP A 198 2.77 32.96 -21.19
N ALA A 199 3.88 32.21 -21.11
CA ALA A 199 5.05 32.59 -20.31
C ALA A 199 5.74 33.87 -20.82
N LEU A 200 5.68 34.11 -22.14
CA LEU A 200 6.28 35.27 -22.79
C LEU A 200 5.38 36.50 -22.65
N GLU A 201 4.06 36.31 -22.67
CA GLU A 201 3.08 37.37 -22.42
C GLU A 201 3.19 37.90 -20.98
N ASP A 202 3.21 37.02 -19.99
CA ASP A 202 3.38 37.41 -18.58
C ASP A 202 4.71 38.13 -18.34
N TYR A 203 5.79 37.67 -18.97
CA TYR A 203 7.11 38.30 -18.87
C TYR A 203 7.15 39.68 -19.54
N LEU A 204 6.49 39.85 -20.69
CA LEU A 204 6.41 41.14 -21.39
C LEU A 204 5.53 42.13 -20.63
N GLU A 205 4.39 41.70 -20.08
CA GLU A 205 3.55 42.55 -19.21
C GLU A 205 4.33 43.06 -18.00
N GLU A 206 5.12 42.20 -17.36
CA GLU A 206 5.93 42.59 -16.21
C GLU A 206 7.04 43.58 -16.58
N ILE A 207 7.68 43.42 -17.74
CA ILE A 207 8.64 44.40 -18.28
C ILE A 207 7.94 45.74 -18.56
N PHE A 208 6.77 45.73 -19.20
CA PHE A 208 6.02 46.95 -19.49
C PHE A 208 5.55 47.66 -18.22
N PHE A 209 5.08 46.91 -17.22
CA PHE A 209 4.69 47.45 -15.91
C PHE A 209 5.87 48.11 -15.19
N ARG A 210 7.04 47.47 -15.20
CA ARG A 210 8.27 48.02 -14.60
C ARG A 210 8.74 49.28 -15.35
N SER A 211 8.67 49.29 -16.68
CA SER A 211 9.07 50.45 -17.50
C SER A 211 8.21 51.69 -17.25
N ARG A 212 6.89 51.51 -17.02
CA ARG A 212 5.95 52.60 -16.70
C ARG A 212 6.15 53.18 -15.31
N LYS A 213 6.64 52.39 -14.34
CA LYS A 213 6.97 52.86 -12.98
C LYS A 213 8.26 53.67 -12.89
N THR A 214 9.19 53.47 -13.83
CA THR A 214 10.44 54.26 -13.91
C THR A 214 10.30 55.57 -14.68
N ALA A 215 9.17 55.80 -15.35
CA ALA A 215 8.92 57.00 -16.16
C ALA A 215 7.91 57.98 -15.51
N ALA A 216 7.50 57.74 -14.26
CA ALA A 216 6.60 58.59 -13.48
C ALA A 216 7.30 59.19 -12.25
#